data_AF-H2L771-F1
#
_entry.id   AF-H2L771-F1
#
_cell.length_a   1.000
_cell.length_b   1.000
_cell.length_c   1.000
_cell.angle_alpha   90.00
_cell.angle_beta   90.00
_cell.angle_gamma   90.00
#
_symmetry.space_group_name_H-M   'P 1'
#
loop_
_entity.id
_entity.type
_entity.pdbx_description
1 polymer ?
#
loop_
_entity_poly.entity_id
_entity_poly.type
_entity_poly.pdbx_seq_one_letter_code
_entity_poly.pdbx_strand_id
1 'polypeptide(L)'
;MKHNGDNRTFLITEAIRANGTCIFFRFNMSIPDPDTSNHSLHLVSAGVKEVDGEVSPYDDQGRAHMYQFIPGSLVTLYNLVFQGRPARTLLMYRREGEHQDIDELKAASSEHRRIAECLKFNVPADFLYDGKTETCPDERKGQTDD
;
A
#
# COMPACT_ATOMS: atom_id res chain seq x y z
N MET A 1 -0.29 -8.67 2.63
CA MET A 1 0.57 -9.35 1.64
C MET A 1 0.55 -10.84 1.92
N LYS A 2 0.30 -11.66 0.91
CA LYS A 2 0.27 -13.12 1.00
C LYS A 2 1.25 -13.68 -0.03
N HIS A 3 2.03 -14.69 0.35
CA HIS A 3 2.90 -15.41 -0.59
C HIS A 3 2.06 -16.38 -1.43
N ASN A 4 2.30 -16.44 -2.75
CA ASN A 4 1.48 -17.27 -3.66
C ASN A 4 1.90 -18.75 -3.70
N GLY A 5 2.96 -19.13 -3.00
CA GLY A 5 3.43 -20.53 -2.93
C GLY A 5 4.44 -20.92 -4.02
N ASP A 6 4.74 -20.00 -4.95
CA ASP A 6 5.71 -20.19 -6.04
C ASP A 6 7.14 -19.71 -5.70
N ASN A 7 7.37 -19.27 -4.46
CA ASN A 7 8.63 -18.70 -3.95
C ASN A 7 9.11 -17.44 -4.69
N ARG A 8 8.23 -16.80 -5.48
CA ARG A 8 8.59 -15.70 -6.37
C ARG A 8 7.64 -14.52 -6.29
N THR A 9 6.35 -14.78 -6.06
CA THR A 9 5.30 -13.78 -6.15
C THR A 9 4.52 -13.63 -4.86
N PHE A 10 4.09 -12.40 -4.64
CA PHE A 10 3.31 -11.98 -3.50
C PHE A 10 2.03 -11.34 -4.01
N LEU A 11 0.89 -11.82 -3.52
CA LEU A 11 -0.38 -11.14 -3.66
C LEU A 11 -0.45 -9.99 -2.65
N ILE A 12 -0.62 -8.79 -3.18
CA ILE A 12 -0.92 -7.60 -2.41
C ILE A 12 -2.40 -7.26 -2.60
N THR A 13 -3.08 -7.11 -1.47
CA THR A 13 -4.46 -6.62 -1.42
C THR A 13 -4.45 -5.32 -0.64
N GLU A 14 -4.84 -4.24 -1.31
CA GLU A 14 -5.05 -2.94 -0.70
C GLU A 14 -6.53 -2.61 -0.71
N ALA A 15 -7.01 -1.98 0.36
CA ALA A 15 -8.38 -1.51 0.46
C ALA A 15 -8.36 -0.03 0.82
N ILE A 16 -9.08 0.78 0.05
CA ILE A 16 -9.27 2.19 0.33
C ILE A 16 -10.76 2.49 0.51
N ARG A 17 -11.06 3.38 1.45
CA ARG A 17 -12.39 3.95 1.65
C ARG A 17 -12.44 5.30 0.94
N ALA A 18 -13.28 5.43 -0.09
CA ALA A 18 -13.46 6.67 -0.82
C ALA A 18 -14.96 6.95 -0.98
N ASN A 19 -15.42 8.12 -0.53
CA ASN A 19 -16.83 8.54 -0.62
C ASN A 19 -17.84 7.49 -0.12
N GLY A 20 -17.55 6.84 1.01
CA GLY A 20 -18.42 5.79 1.55
C GLY A 20 -18.46 4.50 0.73
N THR A 21 -17.54 4.32 -0.21
CA THR A 21 -17.37 3.10 -1.02
C THR A 21 -16.02 2.44 -0.70
N CYS A 22 -16.02 1.10 -0.62
CA CYS A 22 -14.79 0.33 -0.48
C CYS A 22 -14.27 -0.07 -1.86
N ILE A 23 -13.02 0.27 -2.12
CA ILE A 23 -12.34 -0.08 -3.37
C ILE A 23 -11.19 -1.02 -2.98
N PHE A 24 -11.18 -2.22 -3.57
CA PHE A 24 -10.12 -3.19 -3.36
C PHE A 24 -9.23 -3.26 -4.58
N PHE A 25 -7.93 -3.14 -4.38
CA PHE A 25 -6.92 -3.39 -5.40
C PHE A 25 -6.23 -4.70 -5.08
N ARG A 26 -6.12 -5.58 -6.06
CA ARG A 26 -5.38 -6.84 -5.95
C ARG A 26 -4.37 -6.93 -7.07
N PHE A 27 -3.11 -7.13 -6.71
CA PHE A 27 -2.03 -7.22 -7.67
C PHE A 27 -0.92 -8.12 -7.18
N ASN A 28 -0.28 -8.82 -8.13
CA ASN A 28 0.86 -9.68 -7.86
C ASN A 28 2.15 -8.91 -8.09
N MET A 29 3.05 -8.96 -7.11
CA MET A 29 4.39 -8.41 -7.23
C MET A 29 5.46 -9.48 -7.05
N SER A 30 6.60 -9.31 -7.70
CA SER A 30 7.77 -10.19 -7.54
C SER A 30 9.04 -9.39 -7.30
N ILE A 31 10.04 -10.07 -6.74
CA ILE A 31 11.40 -9.56 -6.71
C ILE A 31 11.96 -9.70 -8.14
N PRO A 32 12.39 -8.61 -8.80
CA PRO A 32 12.78 -8.66 -10.21
C PRO A 32 14.08 -9.47 -10.44
N ASP A 33 15.06 -9.34 -9.53
CA ASP A 33 16.30 -10.12 -9.50
C ASP A 33 16.63 -10.49 -8.03
N PRO A 34 16.52 -11.76 -7.62
CA PRO A 34 16.79 -12.17 -6.24
C PRO A 34 18.20 -11.85 -5.72
N ASP A 35 19.19 -11.79 -6.60
CA ASP A 35 20.60 -11.63 -6.21
C ASP A 35 21.00 -10.15 -6.10
N THR A 36 20.34 -9.28 -6.87
CA THR A 36 20.71 -7.86 -6.95
C THR A 36 19.64 -6.89 -6.45
N SER A 37 18.39 -7.34 -6.32
CA SER A 37 17.28 -6.47 -5.93
C SER A 37 17.34 -6.15 -4.45
N ASN A 38 17.70 -4.91 -4.15
CA ASN A 38 17.68 -4.39 -2.79
C ASN A 38 16.25 -3.98 -2.39
N HIS A 39 15.51 -4.92 -1.78
CA HIS A 39 14.16 -4.70 -1.23
C HIS A 39 13.14 -4.10 -2.21
N SER A 40 13.22 -4.48 -3.48
CA SER A 40 12.38 -3.95 -4.55
C SER A 40 11.38 -5.00 -5.03
N LEU A 41 10.13 -4.58 -5.23
CA LEU A 41 9.06 -5.39 -5.78
C LEU A 41 8.46 -4.70 -7.01
N HIS A 42 8.28 -5.45 -8.09
CA HIS A 42 7.67 -4.99 -9.33
C HIS A 42 6.38 -5.75 -9.58
N LEU A 43 5.39 -5.09 -10.18
CA LEU A 43 4.20 -5.77 -10.68
C LEU A 43 4.57 -6.86 -11.71
N VAL A 44 3.97 -8.03 -11.55
CA VAL A 44 4.10 -9.15 -12.51
C VAL A 44 3.20 -8.93 -13.73
N SER A 45 2.04 -8.32 -13.51
CA SER A 45 1.03 -8.01 -14.53
C SER A 45 0.11 -6.91 -14.01
N ALA A 46 -0.77 -6.40 -14.88
CA ALA A 46 -1.82 -5.47 -14.46
C ALA A 46 -2.64 -6.07 -13.31
N GLY A 47 -2.99 -5.21 -12.34
CA GLY A 47 -3.82 -5.59 -11.22
C GLY A 47 -5.30 -5.64 -11.58
N VAL A 48 -6.12 -5.91 -10.57
CA VAL A 48 -7.57 -5.76 -10.65
C VAL A 48 -8.06 -4.80 -9.57
N LYS A 49 -9.10 -4.05 -9.91
CA LYS A 49 -9.84 -3.18 -9.01
C LYS A 49 -11.26 -3.71 -8.87
N GLU A 50 -11.68 -3.99 -7.64
CA GLU A 50 -13.05 -4.34 -7.28
C GLU A 50 -13.74 -3.16 -6.61
N VAL A 51 -14.94 -2.84 -7.07
CA VAL A 51 -15.86 -1.88 -6.44
C VAL A 51 -17.23 -2.53 -6.37
N ASP A 52 -17.80 -2.66 -5.16
CA ASP A 52 -19.13 -3.26 -4.94
C ASP A 52 -19.34 -4.63 -5.62
N GLY A 53 -18.27 -5.44 -5.71
CA GLY A 53 -18.28 -6.77 -6.34
C GLY A 53 -18.03 -6.76 -7.85
N GLU A 54 -18.00 -5.59 -8.50
CA GLU A 54 -17.61 -5.47 -9.90
C GLU A 54 -16.09 -5.41 -10.02
N VAL A 55 -15.50 -6.38 -10.74
CA VAL A 55 -14.06 -6.47 -10.97
C VAL A 55 -13.70 -5.88 -12.33
N SER A 56 -12.73 -4.99 -12.33
CA SER A 56 -12.24 -4.29 -13.53
C SER A 56 -10.71 -4.31 -13.59
N PRO A 57 -10.10 -4.29 -14.79
CA PRO A 57 -8.65 -4.16 -14.91
C PRO A 57 -8.13 -2.88 -14.24
N TYR A 58 -7.00 -3.00 -13.56
CA TYR A 58 -6.26 -1.88 -12.98
C TYR A 58 -4.84 -1.88 -13.55
N ASP A 59 -4.65 -1.07 -14.60
CA ASP A 59 -3.36 -0.90 -15.27
C ASP A 59 -2.44 0.00 -14.46
N ASP A 60 -1.91 -0.58 -13.39
CA ASP A 60 -0.81 -0.02 -12.63
C ASP A 60 0.52 -0.51 -13.21
N GLN A 61 1.54 0.34 -13.13
CA GLN A 61 2.93 0.01 -13.48
C GLN A 61 3.85 0.12 -12.24
N GLY A 62 3.23 -0.15 -11.09
CA GLY A 62 3.76 -0.20 -9.75
C GLY A 62 5.16 -0.78 -9.57
N ARG A 63 6.03 0.01 -8.92
CA ARG A 63 7.32 -0.42 -8.37
C ARG A 63 7.42 0.05 -6.94
N ALA A 64 7.58 -0.88 -6.02
CA ALA A 64 7.69 -0.64 -4.59
C ALA A 64 9.12 -0.87 -4.11
N HIS A 65 9.64 0.05 -3.30
CA HIS A 65 10.80 -0.20 -2.45
C HIS A 65 10.34 -0.28 -1.00
N MET A 66 10.70 -1.37 -0.33
CA MET A 66 10.21 -1.69 1.00
C MET A 66 11.34 -1.58 2.02
N TYR A 67 11.10 -0.88 3.11
CA TYR A 67 12.08 -0.68 4.17
C TYR A 67 11.47 -0.94 5.53
N GLN A 68 12.21 -1.59 6.40
CA GLN A 68 11.90 -1.66 7.82
C GLN A 68 12.75 -0.62 8.54
N PHE A 69 12.12 0.28 9.31
CA PHE A 69 12.86 1.25 10.13
C PHE A 69 12.87 0.88 11.62
N ILE A 70 11.77 0.31 12.14
CA ILE A 70 11.69 -0.34 13.45
C ILE A 70 11.00 -1.70 13.36
N PRO A 71 11.21 -2.62 14.33
CA PRO A 71 10.50 -3.89 14.36
C PRO A 71 8.98 -3.70 14.27
N GLY A 72 8.33 -4.45 13.37
CA GLY A 72 6.89 -4.35 13.16
C GLY A 72 6.43 -3.18 12.29
N SER A 73 7.31 -2.31 11.81
CA SER A 73 6.98 -1.26 10.85
C SER A 73 7.42 -1.60 9.43
N LEU A 74 6.75 -1.01 8.44
CA LEU A 74 7.10 -1.08 7.02
C LEU A 74 6.87 0.27 6.36
N VAL A 75 7.90 0.83 5.74
CA VAL A 75 7.81 2.02 4.89
C VAL A 75 7.95 1.56 3.45
N THR A 76 6.99 1.91 2.62
CA THR A 76 6.97 1.59 1.20
C THR A 76 7.02 2.86 0.38
N LEU A 77 8.03 2.98 -0.47
CA LEU A 77 8.08 3.96 -1.53
C LEU A 77 7.48 3.34 -2.78
N TYR A 78 6.29 3.79 -3.19
CA TYR A 78 5.58 3.21 -4.32
C TYR A 78 5.51 4.20 -5.48
N ASN A 79 6.06 3.81 -6.63
CA ASN A 79 5.89 4.53 -7.89
C ASN A 79 4.81 3.82 -8.68
N LEU A 80 3.71 4.51 -8.99
CA LEU A 80 2.50 3.91 -9.55
C LEU A 80 1.91 4.76 -10.67
N VAL A 81 0.94 4.20 -11.38
CA VAL A 81 0.08 4.95 -12.30
C VAL A 81 -1.31 5.06 -11.68
N PHE A 82 -1.68 6.26 -11.24
CA PHE A 82 -2.99 6.52 -10.67
C PHE A 82 -3.82 7.37 -11.63
N GLN A 83 -4.97 6.85 -12.07
CA GLN A 83 -5.86 7.52 -13.03
C GLN A 83 -5.13 7.99 -14.31
N GLY A 84 -4.24 7.13 -14.83
CA GLY A 84 -3.46 7.41 -16.05
C GLY A 84 -2.32 8.42 -15.87
N ARG A 85 -2.00 8.82 -14.63
CA ARG A 85 -0.90 9.74 -14.33
C ARG A 85 0.16 9.06 -13.47
N PRO A 86 1.45 9.24 -13.77
CA PRO A 86 2.52 8.82 -12.87
C PRO A 86 2.37 9.51 -11.51
N ALA A 87 2.45 8.71 -10.45
CA ALA A 87 2.42 9.15 -9.08
C ALA A 87 3.51 8.45 -8.27
N ARG A 88 3.89 9.08 -7.16
CA ARG A 88 4.82 8.53 -6.18
C ARG A 88 4.17 8.71 -4.81
N THR A 89 4.03 7.63 -4.05
CA THR A 89 3.44 7.63 -2.72
C THR A 89 4.43 7.07 -1.70
N LEU A 90 4.32 7.57 -0.48
CA LEU A 90 5.06 7.07 0.68
C LEU A 90 4.02 6.49 1.65
N LEU A 91 4.08 5.17 1.84
CA LEU A 91 3.11 4.42 2.62
C LEU A 91 3.80 3.88 3.87
N MET A 92 3.26 4.15 5.05
CA MET A 92 3.85 3.74 6.31
C MET A 92 2.86 2.85 7.05
N TYR A 93 3.22 1.58 7.20
CA TYR A 93 2.42 0.56 7.84
C TYR A 93 3.06 0.11 9.15
N ARG A 94 2.25 -0.40 10.07
CA ARG A 94 2.75 -1.30 11.12
C ARG A 94 1.94 -2.59 11.17
N ARG A 95 2.50 -3.56 11.88
CA ARG A 95 2.02 -4.95 11.94
C ARG A 95 0.59 -5.05 12.46
N GLU A 96 0.22 -4.18 13.39
CA GLU A 96 -1.10 -4.19 14.02
C GLU A 96 -2.21 -3.84 13.02
N GLY A 97 -1.87 -3.23 11.88
CA GLY A 97 -2.78 -3.04 10.74
C GLY A 97 -3.80 -1.92 10.92
N GLU A 98 -4.12 -1.54 12.16
CA GLU A 98 -5.07 -0.48 12.50
C GLU A 98 -4.48 0.49 13.53
N HIS A 99 -4.01 1.64 13.05
CA HIS A 99 -3.63 2.77 13.91
C HIS A 99 -4.74 3.79 13.88
N GLN A 100 -5.82 3.51 14.60
CA GLN A 100 -6.93 4.45 14.77
C GLN A 100 -6.71 5.43 15.92
N ASP A 101 -5.66 5.23 16.72
CA ASP A 101 -5.30 6.13 17.80
C ASP A 101 -4.78 7.46 17.23
N ILE A 102 -5.61 8.50 17.36
CA ILE A 102 -5.35 9.83 16.84
C ILE A 102 -4.11 10.45 17.49
N ASP A 103 -3.85 10.17 18.77
CA ASP A 103 -2.74 10.79 19.49
C ASP A 103 -1.41 10.12 19.12
N GLU A 104 -1.39 8.81 18.90
CA GLU A 104 -0.24 8.12 18.30
C GLU A 104 0.06 8.63 16.88
N LEU A 105 -0.98 8.83 16.06
CA LEU A 105 -0.84 9.36 14.71
C LEU A 105 -0.27 10.79 14.70
N LYS A 106 -0.76 11.66 15.61
CA LYS A 106 -0.21 13.01 15.79
C LYS A 106 1.25 12.97 16.27
N ALA A 107 1.57 12.09 17.21
CA ALA A 107 2.93 11.94 17.74
C ALA A 107 3.91 11.48 16.65
N ALA A 108 3.45 10.64 15.70
CA ALA A 108 4.26 10.19 14.58
C ALA A 108 4.35 11.19 13.42
N SER A 109 3.49 12.21 13.37
CA SER A 109 3.36 13.13 12.22
C SER A 109 4.66 13.86 11.88
N SER A 110 5.40 14.33 12.89
CA SER A 110 6.66 15.05 12.69
C SER A 110 7.74 14.17 12.04
N GLU A 111 7.88 12.92 12.48
CA GLU A 111 8.83 11.98 11.91
C GLU A 111 8.41 11.56 10.50
N HIS A 112 7.12 11.30 10.27
CA HIS A 112 6.61 10.99 8.93
C HIS A 112 6.92 12.12 7.94
N ARG A 113 6.69 13.38 8.35
CA ARG A 113 7.02 14.56 7.56
C ARG A 113 8.51 14.68 7.29
N ARG A 114 9.36 14.47 8.30
CA ARG A 114 10.82 14.48 8.15
C ARG A 114 11.30 13.44 7.13
N ILE A 115 10.75 12.22 7.15
CA ILE A 115 11.08 11.18 6.17
C ILE A 115 10.65 11.61 4.76
N ALA A 116 9.43 12.13 4.62
CA ALA A 116 8.91 12.57 3.33
C ALA A 116 9.74 13.73 2.73
N GLU A 117 10.11 14.73 3.54
CA GLU A 117 10.97 15.86 3.14
C GLU A 117 12.38 15.38 2.74
N CYS A 118 12.95 14.43 3.48
CA CYS A 118 14.24 13.81 3.14
C CYS A 118 14.18 13.14 1.75
N LEU A 119 13.08 12.44 1.47
CA LEU A 119 12.81 11.78 0.19
C LEU A 119 12.29 12.71 -0.92
N LYS A 120 12.30 14.03 -0.68
CA LYS A 120 11.91 15.09 -1.62
C LYS A 120 10.44 15.05 -2.04
N PHE A 121 9.55 14.59 -1.16
CA PHE A 121 8.12 14.81 -1.33
C PHE A 121 7.75 16.25 -1.03
N ASN A 122 6.83 16.81 -1.81
CA ASN A 122 6.18 18.06 -1.47
C ASN A 122 5.04 17.76 -0.48
N VAL A 123 5.20 18.12 0.79
CA VAL A 123 4.23 17.85 1.86
C VAL A 123 3.60 19.17 2.31
N PRO A 124 2.58 19.67 1.59
CA PRO A 124 1.93 20.93 1.94
C PRO A 124 1.10 20.83 3.23
N ALA A 125 0.66 19.63 3.60
CA ALA A 125 -0.13 19.35 4.81
C ALA A 125 0.03 17.88 5.25
N ASP A 126 -0.21 17.63 6.53
CA ASP A 126 -0.25 16.28 7.10
C ASP A 126 -1.67 15.69 6.90
N PHE A 127 -1.75 14.49 6.32
CA PHE A 127 -3.01 13.76 6.17
C PHE A 127 -3.12 12.73 7.29
N LEU A 128 -3.87 13.07 8.35
CA LEU A 128 -4.12 12.21 9.49
C LEU A 128 -5.53 11.60 9.39
N TYR A 129 -5.65 10.34 9.79
CA TYR A 129 -6.95 9.69 9.95
C TYR A 129 -7.78 10.45 11.00
N ASP A 130 -9.05 10.70 10.69
CA ASP A 130 -9.93 11.59 11.47
C ASP A 130 -10.69 10.87 12.60
N GLY A 131 -10.48 9.56 12.76
CA GLY A 131 -11.19 8.74 13.73
C GLY A 131 -12.65 8.43 13.36
N LYS A 132 -13.13 8.92 12.21
CA LYS A 132 -14.54 8.79 11.79
C LYS A 132 -14.71 7.91 10.56
N THR A 133 -13.69 7.81 9.73
CA THR A 133 -13.77 7.07 8.47
C THR A 133 -13.79 5.57 8.72
N GLU A 134 -14.90 4.90 8.44
CA GLU A 134 -15.01 3.44 8.60
C GLU A 134 -13.98 2.67 7.76
N THR A 135 -13.45 1.58 8.31
CA THR A 135 -12.54 0.67 7.60
C THR A 135 -13.32 -0.24 6.64
N CYS A 136 -12.62 -0.74 5.62
CA CYS A 136 -13.20 -1.74 4.73
C CYS A 136 -13.16 -3.14 5.36
N PRO A 137 -14.20 -3.98 5.18
CA PRO A 137 -14.25 -5.32 5.78
C PRO A 137 -13.06 -6.19 5.38
N ASP A 138 -12.48 -6.89 6.37
CA ASP A 138 -11.32 -7.76 6.18
C ASP A 138 -11.63 -9.06 5.43
N GLU A 139 -12.88 -9.54 5.44
CA GLU A 139 -13.30 -10.81 4.83
C GLU A 139 -12.93 -10.91 3.33
N ARG A 140 -12.81 -9.76 2.64
CA ARG A 140 -12.45 -9.69 1.22
C ARG A 140 -10.95 -9.61 0.94
N LYS A 141 -10.11 -9.46 1.97
CA LYS A 141 -8.64 -9.51 1.85
C LYS A 141 -8.11 -10.95 1.71
N GLY A 142 -8.92 -11.94 2.11
CA GLY A 142 -8.58 -13.37 2.03
C GLY A 142 -9.25 -14.16 0.88
N GLN A 143 -10.23 -13.57 0.18
CA GLN A 143 -10.92 -14.25 -0.92
C GLN A 143 -10.24 -13.99 -2.27
N THR A 144 -9.49 -14.99 -2.71
CA THR A 144 -9.46 -15.49 -4.09
C THR A 144 -9.18 -17.00 -3.99
N ASP A 145 -10.27 -17.74 -4.06
CA ASP A 145 -10.52 -19.11 -4.54
C ASP A 145 -9.60 -20.30 -4.16
N ASP A 146 -10.29 -21.43 -3.95
CA ASP A 146 -9.83 -22.83 -3.92
C ASP A 146 -8.74 -23.17 -4.95
#